data_AF-A0A8S3FFH5-F1
#
_entry.id   AF-A0A8S3FFH5-F1
#
_cell.length_a   1.000
_cell.length_b   1.000
_cell.length_c   1.000
_cell.angle_alpha   90.00
_cell.angle_beta   90.00
_cell.angle_gamma   90.00
#
_symmetry.space_group_name_H-M   'P 1'
#
loop_
_entity.id
_entity.type
_entity.pdbx_description
1 polymer ?
#
loop_
_entity_poly.entity_id
_entity_poly.type
_entity_poly.pdbx_seq_one_letter_code
_entity_poly.pdbx_strand_id
1 'polypeptide(L)'
;MYSLGVTGYFVSNFNRFDCFVVIASIIEFVLIYRDLMPPLGISVLRCVRLLRVFKVTRYWTALRNLVASLLNSMKSIASLLLLLFLFIVIFALLGMQMFGGKFDRIFEVEEKPRNNFDSFWSALITVFQILTGEDWNEVLYTGIRALGGLGLVGTV
;
A
#
# COMPACT_ATOMS: atom_id res chain seq x y z
N MET A 1 17.09 23.97 -19.28
CA MET A 1 18.52 23.61 -19.32
C MET A 1 19.36 24.65 -20.05
N TYR A 2 18.98 25.11 -21.25
CA TYR A 2 19.80 26.07 -22.01
C TYR A 2 19.93 27.49 -21.40
N SER A 3 18.94 27.99 -20.65
CA SER A 3 19.01 29.33 -20.04
C SER A 3 19.55 29.36 -18.60
N LEU A 4 19.57 28.23 -17.88
CA LEU A 4 19.92 28.13 -16.46
C LEU A 4 21.26 27.40 -16.22
N GLY A 5 21.85 26.81 -17.27
CA GLY A 5 22.95 25.85 -17.15
C GLY A 5 22.48 24.48 -16.63
N VAL A 6 23.22 23.42 -16.95
CA VAL A 6 22.92 22.05 -16.48
C VAL A 6 23.04 21.98 -14.96
N THR A 7 24.12 22.51 -14.40
CA THR A 7 24.37 22.55 -12.95
C THR A 7 23.29 23.33 -12.21
N GLY A 8 22.89 24.51 -12.69
CA GLY A 8 21.83 25.33 -12.08
C GLY A 8 20.44 24.68 -12.16
N TYR A 9 20.14 23.95 -13.22
CA TYR A 9 18.85 23.26 -13.37
C TYR A 9 18.65 22.17 -12.31
N PHE A 10 19.70 21.39 -12.01
CA PHE A 10 19.64 20.29 -11.05
C PHE A 10 19.73 20.74 -9.58
N VAL A 11 19.85 22.03 -9.25
CA VAL A 11 19.80 22.48 -7.84
C VAL A 11 18.36 22.43 -7.30
N SER A 12 17.36 22.71 -8.13
CA SER A 12 15.95 22.76 -7.70
C SER A 12 15.29 21.37 -7.72
N ASN A 13 14.71 20.96 -6.58
CA ASN A 13 13.97 19.69 -6.46
C ASN A 13 12.79 19.60 -7.46
N PHE A 14 12.10 20.71 -7.74
CA PHE A 14 11.01 20.74 -8.71
C PHE A 14 11.48 20.52 -10.14
N ASN A 15 12.67 21.01 -10.49
CA ASN A 15 13.26 20.79 -11.80
C ASN A 15 13.74 19.34 -11.97
N ARG A 16 14.28 18.73 -10.91
CA ARG A 16 14.62 17.29 -10.90
C ARG A 16 13.39 16.42 -11.18
N PHE A 17 12.28 16.71 -10.51
CA PHE A 17 11.02 16.00 -10.72
C PHE A 17 10.49 16.16 -12.16
N ASP A 18 10.54 17.37 -12.72
CA ASP A 18 10.12 17.62 -14.09
C ASP A 18 10.97 16.85 -15.11
N CYS A 19 12.30 16.84 -14.91
CA CYS A 19 13.23 16.06 -15.72
C CYS A 19 12.89 14.56 -15.71
N PHE A 20 12.60 14.01 -14.53
CA PHE A 20 12.20 12.62 -14.38
C PHE A 20 10.91 12.30 -15.16
N VAL A 21 9.88 13.15 -15.07
CA VAL A 21 8.62 12.95 -15.79
C VAL A 21 8.83 13.00 -17.31
N VAL A 22 9.67 13.90 -17.80
CA VAL A 22 10.01 14.00 -19.23
C VAL A 22 10.76 12.76 -19.70
N ILE A 23 11.78 12.32 -18.97
CA ILE A 23 12.55 11.11 -19.31
C ILE A 23 11.66 9.88 -19.35
N ALA A 24 10.80 9.69 -18.34
CA ALA A 24 9.86 8.57 -18.31
C ALA A 24 8.89 8.58 -19.50
N SER A 25 8.43 9.78 -19.92
CA SER A 25 7.55 9.93 -21.08
C SER A 25 8.25 9.60 -22.40
N ILE A 26 9.53 9.97 -22.53
CA ILE A 26 10.35 9.63 -23.71
C ILE A 26 10.61 8.12 -23.77
N ILE A 27 10.94 7.50 -22.64
CA ILE A 27 11.14 6.05 -22.53
C ILE A 27 9.88 5.31 -22.95
N GLU A 28 8.72 5.71 -22.44
CA GLU A 28 7.43 5.15 -22.84
C GLU A 28 7.19 5.27 -24.35
N PHE A 29 7.43 6.46 -24.93
CA PHE A 29 7.27 6.67 -26.38
C PHE A 29 8.18 5.74 -27.21
N VAL A 30 9.45 5.61 -26.82
CA VAL A 30 10.41 4.73 -27.51
C VAL A 30 10.01 3.26 -27.39
N LEU A 31 9.58 2.82 -26.20
CA LEU A 31 9.16 1.44 -25.96
C LEU A 31 7.92 1.06 -26.77
N ILE A 32 6.95 1.98 -26.89
CA ILE A 32 5.76 1.79 -27.74
C ILE A 32 6.16 1.78 -29.22
N TYR A 33 7.01 2.72 -29.65
CA TYR A 33 7.42 2.81 -31.06
C TYR A 33 8.22 1.58 -31.54
N ARG A 34 9.01 0.97 -30.65
CA ARG A 34 9.84 -0.21 -30.95
C ARG A 34 9.13 -1.54 -30.69
N ASP A 35 7.89 -1.51 -30.21
CA ASP A 35 7.09 -2.69 -29.84
C ASP A 35 7.82 -3.66 -28.90
N LEU A 36 8.59 -3.11 -27.94
CA LEU A 36 9.48 -3.86 -27.05
C LEU A 36 8.81 -4.29 -25.72
N MET A 37 7.52 -4.00 -25.52
CA MET A 37 6.86 -4.20 -24.23
C MET A 37 5.49 -4.88 -24.34
N PRO A 38 5.16 -5.82 -23.43
CA PRO A 38 3.83 -6.39 -23.34
C PRO A 38 2.79 -5.33 -22.92
N PRO A 39 1.50 -5.53 -23.26
CA PRO A 39 0.44 -4.54 -23.05
C PRO A 39 0.26 -4.10 -21.59
N LEU A 40 0.61 -4.95 -20.61
CA LEU A 40 0.58 -4.62 -19.19
C LEU A 40 1.64 -3.56 -18.80
N GLY A 41 2.84 -3.63 -19.37
CA GLY A 41 3.91 -2.66 -19.10
C GLY A 41 3.54 -1.26 -19.59
N ILE A 42 2.85 -1.18 -20.73
CA ILE A 42 2.35 0.07 -21.31
C ILE A 42 1.27 0.70 -20.42
N SER A 43 0.43 -0.09 -19.74
CA SER A 43 -0.56 0.44 -18.79
C SER A 43 0.10 1.14 -17.59
N VAL A 44 1.13 0.51 -17.01
CA VAL A 44 1.86 1.07 -15.85
C VAL A 44 2.63 2.34 -16.24
N LEU A 45 3.29 2.36 -17.39
CA LEU A 45 4.00 3.55 -17.87
C LEU A 45 3.07 4.73 -18.13
N ARG A 46 1.83 4.48 -18.59
CA ARG A 46 0.80 5.51 -18.72
C ARG A 46 0.46 6.15 -17.36
N CYS A 47 0.48 5.38 -16.27
CA CYS A 47 0.26 5.93 -14.92
C CYS A 47 1.37 6.89 -14.48
N VAL A 48 2.61 6.75 -14.96
CA VAL A 48 3.71 7.70 -14.66
C VAL A 48 3.36 9.11 -15.13
N ARG A 49 2.60 9.24 -16.21
CA ARG A 49 2.11 10.56 -16.67
C ARG A 49 1.19 11.23 -15.67
N LEU A 50 0.53 10.50 -14.78
CA LEU A 50 -0.28 11.09 -13.70
C LEU A 50 0.58 11.87 -12.72
N LEU A 51 1.87 11.51 -12.56
CA LEU A 51 2.79 12.24 -11.70
C LEU A 51 2.94 13.71 -12.12
N ARG A 52 2.67 14.07 -13.38
CA ARG A 52 2.67 15.47 -13.82
C ARG A 52 1.70 16.34 -13.03
N VAL A 53 0.64 15.78 -12.42
CA VAL A 53 -0.30 16.52 -11.56
C VAL A 53 0.42 17.16 -10.37
N PHE A 54 1.49 16.54 -9.86
CA PHE A 54 2.30 17.11 -8.79
C PHE A 54 2.98 18.41 -9.20
N LYS A 55 3.04 18.78 -10.49
CA LYS A 55 3.49 20.13 -10.91
C LYS A 55 2.62 21.24 -10.31
N VAL A 56 1.34 20.98 -9.99
CA VAL A 56 0.45 21.93 -9.29
C VAL A 56 1.05 22.42 -7.97
N THR A 57 1.80 21.56 -7.27
CA THR A 57 2.48 21.92 -6.01
C THR A 57 3.49 23.06 -6.17
N ARG A 58 4.01 23.32 -7.39
CA ARG A 58 4.90 24.46 -7.68
C ARG A 58 4.15 25.78 -7.71
N TYR A 59 2.91 25.77 -8.21
CA TYR A 59 2.11 26.98 -8.42
C TYR A 59 1.32 27.35 -7.16
N TRP A 60 0.92 26.35 -6.36
CA TRP A 60 0.09 26.55 -5.17
C TRP A 60 0.95 26.55 -3.91
N THR A 61 1.24 27.74 -3.39
CA THR A 61 2.11 27.94 -2.22
C THR A 61 1.60 27.22 -0.97
N ALA A 62 0.29 27.19 -0.74
CA ALA A 62 -0.31 26.45 0.37
C ALA A 62 -0.01 24.94 0.27
N LEU A 63 -0.22 24.34 -0.91
CA LEU A 63 0.05 22.92 -1.15
C LEU A 63 1.55 22.61 -1.02
N ARG A 64 2.43 23.48 -1.52
CA ARG A 64 3.87 23.37 -1.36
C ARG A 64 4.28 23.30 0.11
N ASN A 65 3.72 24.19 0.93
CA ASN A 65 4.03 24.25 2.35
C ASN A 65 3.52 23.00 3.09
N LEU A 66 2.34 22.49 2.74
CA LEU A 66 1.82 21.23 3.28
C LEU A 66 2.75 20.05 2.97
N VAL A 67 3.16 19.90 1.70
CA VAL A 67 4.09 18.83 1.29
C VAL A 67 5.44 18.97 2.01
N ALA A 68 5.98 20.18 2.13
CA ALA A 68 7.23 20.42 2.86
C ALA A 68 7.13 20.06 4.35
N SER A 69 6.04 20.47 5.02
CA SER A 69 5.79 20.13 6.43
C SER A 69 5.62 18.63 6.66
N LEU A 70 4.96 17.94 5.72
CA LEU A 70 4.82 16.49 5.74
C LEU A 70 6.19 15.82 5.61
N LEU A 71 6.98 16.21 4.61
CA LEU A 71 8.32 15.67 4.36
C LEU A 71 9.28 15.89 5.54
N ASN A 72 9.21 17.05 6.22
CA ASN A 72 10.01 17.32 7.41
C ASN A 72 9.66 16.38 8.58
N SER A 73 8.39 16.01 8.70
CA SER A 73 7.91 15.09 9.75
C SER A 73 8.11 13.62 9.42
N MET A 74 8.45 13.28 8.17
CA MET A 74 8.52 11.88 7.69
C MET A 74 9.45 10.99 8.51
N LYS A 75 10.59 11.51 8.98
CA LYS A 75 11.53 10.71 9.79
C LYS A 75 10.88 10.23 11.10
N SER A 76 10.10 11.08 11.75
CA SER A 76 9.37 10.76 12.98
C SER A 76 8.17 9.83 12.70
N ILE A 77 7.44 10.11 11.61
CA ILE A 77 6.33 9.26 11.18
C ILE A 77 6.83 7.84 10.84
N ALA A 78 7.99 7.73 10.17
CA ALA A 78 8.56 6.44 9.80
C ALA A 78 8.88 5.55 11.01
N SER A 79 9.38 6.11 12.12
CA SER A 79 9.62 5.33 13.33
C SER A 79 8.32 4.82 13.97
N LEU A 80 7.26 5.63 13.94
CA LEU A 80 5.94 5.21 14.42
C LEU A 80 5.33 4.13 13.53
N LEU A 81 5.42 4.30 12.20
CA LEU A 81 4.95 3.33 11.23
C LEU A 81 5.72 2.00 11.32
N LEU A 82 7.02 2.04 11.61
CA LEU A 82 7.82 0.83 11.82
C LEU A 82 7.35 0.07 13.06
N LEU A 83 7.09 0.77 14.17
CA LEU A 83 6.55 0.16 15.38
C LEU A 83 5.16 -0.43 15.15
N LEU A 84 4.29 0.32 14.46
CA LEU A 84 2.95 -0.16 14.08
C LEU A 84 3.04 -1.39 13.17
N PHE A 85 3.93 -1.38 12.19
CA PHE A 85 4.14 -2.52 11.31
C PHE A 85 4.63 -3.75 12.07
N LEU A 86 5.56 -3.58 13.02
CA LEU A 86 6.00 -4.66 13.90
C LEU A 86 4.84 -5.22 14.73
N PHE A 87 4.00 -4.35 15.30
CA PHE A 87 2.78 -4.75 16.01
C PHE A 87 1.84 -5.58 15.11
N ILE A 88 1.58 -5.12 13.88
CA ILE A 88 0.76 -5.86 12.91
C ILE A 88 1.36 -7.23 12.61
N VAL A 89 2.68 -7.33 12.42
CA VAL A 89 3.36 -8.61 12.16
C VAL A 89 3.20 -9.58 13.33
N ILE A 90 3.37 -9.12 14.58
CA ILE A 90 3.20 -9.96 15.77
C ILE A 90 1.78 -10.54 15.83
N PHE A 91 0.76 -9.69 15.66
CA PHE A 91 -0.64 -10.14 15.68
C PHE A 91 -1.02 -10.99 14.46
N ALA A 92 -0.43 -10.74 13.29
CA ALA A 92 -0.64 -11.57 12.11
C ALA A 92 -0.11 -12.99 12.34
N LEU A 93 1.11 -13.14 12.88
CA LEU A 93 1.69 -14.44 13.20
C LEU A 93 0.92 -15.16 14.31
N LEU A 94 0.48 -14.43 15.35
CA LEU A 94 -0.40 -14.97 16.38
C LEU A 94 -1.72 -15.48 15.78
N GLY A 95 -2.35 -14.68 14.94
CA GLY A 95 -3.59 -15.03 14.24
C GLY A 95 -3.42 -16.27 13.35
N MET A 96 -2.29 -16.40 12.66
CA MET A 96 -1.97 -17.61 11.88
C MET A 96 -1.87 -18.86 12.77
N GLN A 97 -1.24 -18.77 13.94
CA GLN A 97 -1.16 -19.89 14.88
C GLN A 97 -2.53 -20.25 15.46
N MET A 98 -3.39 -19.27 15.72
CA MET A 98 -4.70 -19.48 16.33
C MET A 98 -5.77 -19.93 15.34
N PHE A 99 -5.78 -19.37 14.13
CA PHE A 99 -6.88 -19.47 13.17
C PHE A 99 -6.48 -20.05 11.80
N GLY A 100 -5.19 -20.33 11.57
CA GLY A 100 -4.72 -20.90 10.31
C GLY A 100 -5.37 -22.25 10.00
N GLY A 101 -5.96 -22.35 8.81
CA GLY A 101 -6.72 -23.49 8.30
C GLY A 101 -8.06 -23.74 8.99
N LYS A 102 -8.46 -22.91 9.96
CA LYS A 102 -9.71 -23.12 10.71
C LYS A 102 -10.93 -22.51 10.04
N PHE A 103 -10.75 -21.46 9.25
CA PHE A 103 -11.87 -20.83 8.53
C PHE A 103 -12.38 -21.75 7.41
N ASP A 104 -11.50 -22.53 6.79
CA ASP A 104 -11.84 -23.50 5.74
C ASP A 104 -12.86 -24.55 6.18
N ARG A 105 -12.87 -24.90 7.47
CA ARG A 105 -13.78 -25.91 8.03
C ARG A 105 -15.21 -25.40 8.20
N ILE A 106 -15.41 -24.08 8.16
CA ILE A 106 -16.73 -23.46 8.36
C ILE A 106 -17.41 -23.24 7.02
N PHE A 107 -16.63 -22.84 6.01
CA PHE A 107 -17.11 -22.51 4.68
C PHE A 107 -16.88 -23.67 3.71
N GLU A 108 -17.28 -24.89 4.09
CA GLU A 108 -17.15 -26.06 3.20
C GLU A 108 -18.02 -25.95 1.93
N VAL A 109 -19.11 -25.18 2.00
CA VAL A 109 -20.09 -25.00 0.91
C VAL A 109 -20.12 -23.54 0.38
N GLU A 110 -19.67 -22.58 1.18
CA GLU A 110 -19.66 -21.14 0.84
C GLU A 110 -18.27 -20.65 0.43
N GLU A 111 -18.19 -19.53 -0.29
CA GLU A 111 -16.90 -18.94 -0.63
C GLU A 111 -16.15 -18.47 0.62
N LYS A 112 -14.92 -18.96 0.76
CA LYS A 112 -14.02 -18.58 1.85
C LYS A 112 -13.80 -17.06 1.91
N PRO A 113 -13.90 -16.44 3.10
CA PRO A 113 -13.65 -15.01 3.27
C PRO A 113 -12.20 -14.63 2.91
N ARG A 114 -12.02 -13.49 2.25
CA ARG A 114 -10.69 -12.96 1.86
C ARG A 114 -9.86 -12.52 3.07
N ASN A 115 -10.52 -12.12 4.15
CA ASN A 115 -10.00 -11.73 5.45
C ASN A 115 -9.81 -12.96 6.36
N ASN A 116 -8.77 -13.75 6.08
CA ASN A 116 -8.41 -14.97 6.82
C ASN A 116 -6.96 -14.95 7.32
N PHE A 117 -6.56 -16.02 8.03
CA PHE A 117 -5.25 -16.16 8.65
C PHE A 117 -4.44 -17.33 8.08
N ASP A 118 -4.67 -17.72 6.83
CA ASP A 118 -4.04 -18.93 6.27
C ASP A 118 -2.68 -18.66 5.62
N SER A 119 -2.46 -17.42 5.18
CA SER A 119 -1.22 -16.99 4.56
C SER A 119 -0.76 -15.69 5.20
N PHE A 120 0.56 -15.51 5.31
CA PHE A 120 1.16 -14.33 5.94
C PHE A 120 0.61 -13.01 5.40
N TRP A 121 0.46 -12.88 4.07
CA TRP A 121 -0.07 -11.67 3.45
C TRP A 121 -1.55 -11.42 3.75
N SER A 122 -2.37 -12.48 3.78
CA SER A 122 -3.80 -12.35 4.13
C SER A 122 -3.96 -12.02 5.62
N ALA A 123 -3.19 -12.65 6.50
CA ALA A 123 -3.16 -12.34 7.93
C ALA A 123 -2.74 -10.89 8.19
N LEU A 124 -1.72 -10.39 7.48
CA LEU A 124 -1.25 -9.01 7.58
C LEU A 124 -2.34 -8.00 7.21
N ILE A 125 -3.03 -8.23 6.08
CA ILE A 125 -4.13 -7.39 5.62
C ILE A 125 -5.33 -7.50 6.57
N THR A 126 -5.64 -8.69 7.07
CA THR A 126 -6.76 -8.91 8.01
C THR A 126 -6.54 -8.17 9.33
N VAL A 127 -5.33 -8.20 9.89
CA VAL A 127 -4.99 -7.42 11.10
C VAL A 127 -5.05 -5.93 10.80
N PHE A 128 -4.58 -5.48 9.63
CA PHE A 128 -4.71 -4.08 9.22
C PHE A 128 -6.19 -3.64 9.14
N GLN A 129 -7.05 -4.46 8.53
CA GLN A 129 -8.50 -4.23 8.45
C GLN A 129 -9.15 -4.14 9.85
N ILE A 130 -8.76 -5.01 10.78
CA ILE A 130 -9.25 -4.93 12.18
C ILE A 130 -8.82 -3.61 12.83
N LEU A 131 -7.58 -3.15 12.60
CA LEU A 131 -7.07 -1.90 13.15
C LEU A 131 -7.73 -0.66 12.57
N THR A 132 -8.17 -0.68 11.30
CA THR A 132 -8.96 0.41 10.70
C THR A 132 -10.41 0.41 11.19
N GLY A 133 -10.86 -0.67 11.85
CA GLY A 133 -12.23 -0.83 12.32
C GLY A 133 -13.23 -1.14 11.21
N GLU A 134 -12.75 -1.55 10.04
CA GLU A 134 -13.59 -1.89 8.88
C GLU A 134 -13.94 -3.38 8.92
N ASP A 135 -15.23 -3.71 9.01
CA ASP A 135 -15.76 -5.10 9.00
C ASP A 135 -15.02 -6.07 9.95
N TRP A 136 -14.49 -5.54 11.06
CA TRP A 136 -13.79 -6.31 12.09
C TRP A 136 -14.72 -7.31 12.80
N ASN A 137 -16.01 -6.99 12.84
CA ASN A 137 -17.07 -7.83 13.39
C ASN A 137 -17.24 -9.13 12.58
N GLU A 138 -17.11 -9.10 11.26
CA GLU A 138 -17.18 -10.31 10.42
C GLU A 138 -16.02 -11.25 10.73
N VAL A 139 -14.80 -10.71 10.86
CA VAL A 139 -13.62 -11.49 11.24
C VAL A 139 -13.79 -12.07 12.64
N LEU A 140 -14.34 -11.29 13.59
CA LEU A 140 -14.64 -11.75 14.94
C LEU A 140 -15.66 -12.90 14.93
N TYR A 141 -16.80 -12.72 14.26
CA TYR A 141 -17.86 -13.75 14.21
C TYR A 141 -17.36 -15.03 13.55
N THR A 142 -16.56 -14.90 12.49
CA THR A 142 -15.91 -16.03 11.83
C THR A 142 -14.93 -16.72 12.77
N GLY A 143 -14.11 -15.97 13.51
CA GLY A 143 -13.20 -16.50 14.51
C GLY A 143 -13.89 -17.25 15.64
N ILE A 144 -15.01 -16.73 16.15
CA ILE A 144 -15.82 -17.41 17.19
C ILE A 144 -16.38 -18.72 16.64
N ARG A 145 -16.96 -18.70 15.43
CA ARG A 145 -17.48 -19.91 14.77
C ARG A 145 -16.37 -20.94 14.54
N ALA A 146 -15.15 -20.51 14.18
CA ALA A 146 -13.99 -21.36 13.94
C ALA A 146 -13.53 -22.14 15.18
N LEU A 147 -13.86 -21.66 16.38
CA LEU A 147 -13.48 -22.25 17.65
C LEU A 147 -14.61 -23.06 18.31
N GLY A 148 -15.74 -23.26 17.63
CA GLY A 148 -16.88 -24.02 18.17
C GLY A 148 -18.10 -23.16 18.55
N GLY A 149 -18.10 -21.86 18.21
CA GLY A 149 -19.23 -20.96 18.45
C GLY A 149 -19.34 -20.49 19.90
N LEU A 150 -20.52 -20.00 20.28
CA LEU A 150 -20.82 -19.57 21.67
C LEU A 150 -21.05 -20.76 22.64
N GLY A 151 -20.83 -22.00 22.17
CA GLY A 151 -20.88 -23.19 23.00
C GLY A 151 -19.66 -23.26 23.90
N LEU A 152 -19.88 -22.98 25.19
CA LEU A 152 -18.99 -23.18 26.35
C LEU A 152 -17.66 -23.90 26.03
N VAL A 153 -16.59 -23.12 25.93
CA VAL A 153 -15.21 -23.60 26.11
C VAL A 153 -15.10 -24.07 27.58
N GLY A 154 -15.56 -25.28 27.88
CA GLY A 154 -15.56 -25.77 29.27
C GLY A 154 -16.44 -26.97 29.65
N THR A 155 -17.14 -27.66 28.75
CA THR A 155 -17.77 -28.94 29.10
C THR A 155 -17.12 -30.09 28.35
N VAL A 156 -16.07 -30.62 28.98
CA VAL A 156 -15.63 -32.02 28.86
C VAL A 156 -16.43 -32.84 29.87
#